data_AF-A0A6P4F7N5-F1
#
_entry.id   AF-A0A6P4F7N5-F1
#
_cell.length_a   1.000
_cell.length_b   1.000
_cell.length_c   1.000
_cell.angle_alpha   90.00
_cell.angle_beta   90.00
_cell.angle_gamma   90.00
#
_symmetry.space_group_name_H-M   'P 1'
#
loop_
_entity.id
_entity.type
_entity.pdbx_description
1 polymer ?
#
loop_
_entity_poly.entity_id
_entity_poly.type
_entity_poly.pdbx_seq_one_letter_code
_entity_poly.pdbx_strand_id
1 'polypeptide(L)'
;MKRRYWSALSNTLQFAQLPPQGMKPDQNETCRIIGYGATQHAGPCQKKLFEAEVRVIDNQKCRNIIGHIWAPQNGANTVCALGNNQDSCQGDSGGPLIFIIILI
;
A
#
# COMPACT_ATOMS: atom_id res chain seq x y z
N MET A 1 -2.42 -4.20 -30.02
CA MET A 1 -2.34 -5.69 -30.04
C MET A 1 -1.94 -6.17 -28.65
N LYS A 2 -2.78 -6.97 -27.96
CA LYS A 2 -2.45 -7.51 -26.62
C LYS A 2 -1.50 -8.70 -26.81
N ARG A 3 -0.29 -8.65 -26.22
CA ARG A 3 0.68 -9.77 -26.22
C ARG A 3 0.45 -10.68 -25.02
N ARG A 4 0.80 -11.97 -25.15
CA ARG A 4 0.80 -12.94 -24.05
C ARG A 4 1.94 -12.56 -23.08
N TYR A 5 1.61 -12.03 -21.89
CA TYR A 5 2.55 -11.34 -21.00
C TYR A 5 3.52 -12.31 -20.24
N TRP A 6 3.21 -13.60 -20.18
CA TRP A 6 3.98 -14.63 -19.47
C TRP A 6 5.42 -14.84 -19.99
N SER A 7 5.76 -14.39 -21.20
CA SER A 7 7.11 -14.51 -21.75
C SER A 7 8.10 -13.45 -21.22
N ALA A 8 7.70 -12.61 -20.27
CA ALA A 8 8.49 -11.49 -19.74
C ALA A 8 8.80 -11.59 -18.22
N LEU A 9 8.37 -12.67 -17.56
CA LEU A 9 8.72 -12.90 -16.16
C LEU A 9 10.24 -13.13 -16.01
N SER A 10 10.82 -12.59 -14.94
CA SER A 10 12.26 -12.69 -14.66
C SER A 10 12.52 -12.64 -13.15
N ASN A 11 13.80 -12.66 -12.75
CA ASN A 11 14.21 -12.48 -11.36
C ASN A 11 13.87 -11.08 -10.81
N THR A 12 13.59 -10.10 -11.66
CA THR A 12 13.28 -8.72 -11.27
C THR A 12 11.84 -8.31 -11.61
N LEU A 13 11.07 -9.19 -12.26
CA LEU A 13 9.69 -8.94 -12.65
C LEU A 13 8.84 -10.16 -12.32
N GLN A 14 7.98 -9.99 -11.32
CA GLN A 14 7.01 -10.98 -10.87
C GLN A 14 5.65 -10.32 -10.65
N PHE A 15 4.60 -11.14 -10.71
CA PHE A 15 3.25 -10.67 -10.37
C PHE A 15 3.04 -10.73 -8.86
N ALA A 16 2.30 -9.74 -8.35
CA ALA A 16 1.72 -9.85 -7.02
C ALA A 16 0.59 -10.89 -7.02
N GLN A 17 0.49 -11.66 -5.93
CA GLN A 17 -0.66 -12.50 -5.68
C GLN A 17 -1.80 -11.64 -5.13
N LEU A 18 -3.02 -11.90 -5.61
CA LEU A 18 -4.20 -11.25 -5.08
C LEU A 18 -4.67 -11.94 -3.80
N PRO A 19 -5.20 -11.20 -2.81
CA PRO A 19 -5.79 -11.81 -1.63
C PRO A 19 -7.02 -12.64 -2.03
N PRO A 20 -7.35 -13.71 -1.27
CA PRO A 20 -8.60 -14.44 -1.41
C PRO A 20 -9.81 -13.52 -1.30
N GLN A 21 -10.90 -13.88 -1.99
CA GLN A 21 -12.14 -13.12 -1.92
C GLN A 21 -12.64 -13.03 -0.48
N GLY A 22 -12.97 -11.81 -0.03
CA GLY A 22 -13.48 -11.57 1.32
C GLY A 22 -12.41 -11.50 2.41
N MET A 23 -11.12 -11.69 2.08
CA MET A 23 -10.03 -11.45 3.01
C MET A 23 -10.07 -9.99 3.47
N LYS A 24 -10.03 -9.79 4.78
CA LYS A 24 -9.83 -8.51 5.42
C LYS A 24 -8.54 -8.60 6.22
N PRO A 25 -7.69 -7.58 6.17
CA PRO A 25 -6.48 -7.60 6.97
C PRO A 25 -6.80 -7.45 8.45
N ASP A 26 -5.95 -8.07 9.27
CA ASP A 26 -6.07 -7.98 10.71
C ASP A 26 -5.62 -6.60 11.20
N GLN A 27 -6.19 -6.18 12.33
CA GLN A 27 -5.75 -4.95 12.99
C GLN A 27 -4.28 -5.10 13.40
N ASN A 28 -3.49 -4.05 13.17
CA ASN A 28 -2.06 -4.02 13.43
C ASN A 28 -1.22 -5.01 12.59
N GLU A 29 -1.79 -5.58 11.52
CA GLU A 29 -1.03 -6.38 10.56
C GLU A 29 0.00 -5.52 9.82
N THR A 30 1.23 -6.01 9.74
CA THR A 30 2.36 -5.31 9.10
C THR A 30 2.30 -5.46 7.58
N CYS A 31 2.40 -4.33 6.90
CA CYS A 31 2.40 -4.22 5.45
C CYS A 31 3.61 -3.42 4.96
N ARG A 32 3.89 -3.52 3.67
CA ARG A 32 4.85 -2.67 2.96
C ARG A 32 4.16 -1.87 1.88
N ILE A 33 4.56 -0.63 1.75
CA ILE A 33 4.30 0.19 0.57
C ILE A 33 5.61 0.34 -0.20
N ILE A 34 5.52 0.37 -1.53
CA ILE A 34 6.66 0.61 -2.40
C ILE A 34 6.29 1.64 -3.47
N GLY A 35 7.23 2.50 -3.84
CA GLY A 35 6.95 3.56 -4.79
C GLY A 35 8.13 4.43 -5.17
N TYR A 36 7.91 5.28 -6.17
CA TYR A 36 8.84 6.30 -6.64
C TYR A 36 8.35 7.71 -6.30
N GLY A 37 7.31 7.85 -5.48
CA GLY A 37 6.74 9.13 -5.07
C GLY A 37 7.72 9.98 -4.26
N ALA A 38 7.32 11.19 -3.94
CA ALA A 38 8.12 12.10 -3.14
C ALA A 38 8.35 11.56 -1.72
N THR A 39 9.48 11.90 -1.09
CA THR A 39 9.74 11.56 0.33
C THR A 39 9.25 12.64 1.29
N GLN A 40 8.75 13.76 0.76
CA GLN A 40 8.25 14.90 1.51
C GLN A 40 7.20 15.64 0.68
N HIS A 41 6.28 16.33 1.36
CA HIS A 41 5.21 17.07 0.73
C HIS A 41 5.74 18.08 -0.29
N ALA A 42 5.17 18.06 -1.51
CA ALA A 42 5.56 18.93 -2.62
C ALA A 42 7.04 18.80 -3.02
N GLY A 43 7.69 17.71 -2.63
CA GLY A 43 9.04 17.35 -3.07
C GLY A 43 9.03 16.66 -4.44
N PRO A 44 10.21 16.48 -5.05
CA PRO A 44 10.34 15.74 -6.30
C PRO A 44 10.16 14.23 -6.07
N CYS A 45 9.65 13.54 -7.09
CA CYS A 45 9.63 12.08 -7.14
C CYS A 45 11.05 11.51 -7.19
N GLN A 46 11.22 10.29 -6.70
CA GLN A 46 12.50 9.62 -6.59
C GLN A 46 12.89 8.89 -7.88
N LYS A 47 14.19 8.80 -8.15
CA LYS A 47 14.75 8.03 -9.29
C LYS A 47 14.92 6.54 -8.99
N LYS A 48 14.86 6.17 -7.71
CA LYS A 48 15.00 4.79 -7.21
C LYS A 48 13.71 4.40 -6.51
N LEU A 49 13.42 3.11 -6.47
CA LEU A 49 12.28 2.58 -5.74
C LEU A 49 12.57 2.66 -4.24
N PHE A 50 11.62 3.18 -3.48
CA PHE A 50 11.64 3.20 -2.03
C PHE A 50 10.59 2.25 -1.47
N GLU A 51 10.80 1.83 -0.24
CA GLU A 51 9.87 1.03 0.53
C GLU A 51 9.69 1.60 1.94
N ALA A 52 8.54 1.34 2.54
CA ALA A 52 8.29 1.65 3.93
C ALA A 52 7.38 0.60 4.58
N GLU A 53 7.60 0.36 5.87
CA GLU A 53 6.71 -0.45 6.70
C GLU A 53 5.57 0.42 7.26
N VAL A 54 4.35 -0.08 7.13
CA VAL A 54 3.13 0.51 7.70
C VAL A 54 2.30 -0.58 8.36
N ARG A 55 1.38 -0.22 9.26
CA ARG A 55 0.49 -1.19 9.92
C ARG A 55 -0.96 -0.84 9.67
N VAL A 56 -1.79 -1.85 9.48
CA VAL A 56 -3.23 -1.67 9.35
C VAL A 56 -3.81 -1.09 10.63
N ILE A 57 -4.65 -0.07 10.49
CA ILE A 57 -5.36 0.56 11.60
C ILE A 57 -6.86 0.57 11.35
N ASP A 58 -7.62 0.63 12.43
CA ASP A 58 -9.07 0.69 12.38
C ASP A 58 -9.54 1.99 11.69
N ASN A 59 -10.61 1.91 10.90
CA ASN A 59 -11.12 3.05 10.14
C ASN A 59 -11.61 4.17 11.06
N GLN A 60 -12.12 3.86 12.27
CA GLN A 60 -12.45 4.87 13.27
C GLN A 60 -11.19 5.55 13.81
N LYS A 61 -10.11 4.80 14.06
CA LYS A 61 -8.81 5.39 14.43
C LYS A 61 -8.27 6.27 13.32
N CYS A 62 -8.38 5.84 12.06
CA CYS A 62 -8.00 6.61 10.88
C CYS A 62 -8.77 7.93 10.80
N ARG A 63 -10.10 7.90 10.98
CA ARG A 63 -10.97 9.08 11.05
C ARG A 63 -10.57 10.05 12.15
N ASN A 64 -10.17 9.55 13.31
CA ASN A 64 -9.71 10.40 14.40
C ASN A 64 -8.38 11.11 14.08
N ILE A 65 -7.54 10.52 13.22
CA ILE A 65 -6.23 11.08 12.84
C ILE A 65 -6.36 12.10 11.69
N ILE A 66 -7.03 11.72 10.60
CA ILE A 66 -7.07 12.54 9.37
C ILE A 66 -8.43 13.24 9.14
N GLY A 67 -9.40 13.04 10.04
CA GLY A 67 -10.73 13.63 9.94
C GLY A 67 -11.67 12.89 8.98
N HIS A 68 -12.98 13.19 9.09
CA HIS A 68 -14.04 12.52 8.33
C HIS A 68 -14.04 12.81 6.82
N ILE A 69 -13.37 13.88 6.39
CA ILE A 69 -13.28 14.26 4.96
C ILE A 69 -12.30 13.35 4.22
N TRP A 70 -11.19 13.00 4.86
CA TRP A 70 -10.09 12.27 4.24
C TRP A 70 -10.12 10.78 4.55
N ALA A 71 -10.64 10.40 5.72
CA ALA A 71 -10.73 9.01 6.11
C ALA A 71 -11.89 8.28 5.43
N PRO A 72 -11.72 6.99 5.11
CA PRO A 72 -12.76 6.18 4.52
C PRO A 72 -14.00 6.09 5.41
N GLN A 73 -15.14 5.83 4.77
CA GLN A 73 -16.37 5.56 5.49
C GLN A 73 -16.30 4.18 6.20
N ASN A 74 -16.98 4.03 7.34
CA ASN A 74 -17.11 2.74 7.99
C ASN A 74 -17.80 1.76 7.02
N GLY A 75 -17.21 0.58 6.81
CA GLY A 75 -17.71 -0.41 5.86
C GLY A 75 -17.37 -0.14 4.39
N ALA A 76 -16.59 0.91 4.07
CA ALA A 76 -16.04 1.08 2.73
C ALA A 76 -15.04 -0.05 2.39
N ASN A 77 -14.88 -0.35 1.10
CA ASN A 77 -13.85 -1.27 0.59
C ASN A 77 -12.47 -0.58 0.61
N THR A 78 -12.08 -0.06 1.77
CA THR A 78 -10.86 0.72 1.97
C THR A 78 -10.23 0.32 3.30
N VAL A 79 -8.90 0.22 3.27
CA VAL A 79 -8.06 -0.09 4.42
C VAL A 79 -7.23 1.14 4.73
N CYS A 80 -7.15 1.52 6.00
CA CYS A 80 -6.16 2.50 6.46
C CYS A 80 -4.92 1.78 6.99
N ALA A 81 -3.75 2.33 6.66
CA ALA A 81 -2.49 1.91 7.24
C ALA A 81 -1.71 3.14 7.72
N LEU A 82 -0.90 2.96 8.75
CA LEU A 82 -0.11 4.03 9.36
C LEU A 82 1.30 3.49 9.66
N GLY A 83 2.32 4.19 9.17
CA GLY A 83 3.70 3.99 9.61
C GLY A 83 4.03 4.85 10.83
N ASN A 84 5.13 4.56 11.50
CA ASN A 84 5.55 5.36 12.66
C ASN A 84 6.01 6.76 12.24
N ASN A 85 6.88 6.83 11.23
CA ASN A 85 7.39 8.07 10.65
C ASN A 85 7.46 7.97 9.12
N GLN A 86 6.71 7.04 8.54
CA GLN A 86 6.72 6.71 7.13
C GLN A 86 5.30 6.68 6.61
N ASP A 87 5.10 7.21 5.40
CA ASP A 87 3.83 7.20 4.70
C ASP A 87 4.10 7.29 3.19
N SER A 88 3.08 7.02 2.40
CA SER A 88 3.04 7.34 0.98
C SER A 88 2.97 8.86 0.75
N CYS A 89 3.41 9.33 -0.42
CA CYS A 89 3.33 10.73 -0.78
C CYS A 89 2.92 10.94 -2.25
N GLN A 90 3.06 12.17 -2.74
CA GLN A 90 2.72 12.50 -4.12
C GLN A 90 3.52 11.64 -5.11
N GLY A 91 2.80 10.97 -6.01
CA GLY A 91 3.37 10.06 -7.00
C GLY A 91 3.31 8.58 -6.64
N ASP A 92 2.92 8.23 -5.40
CA ASP A 92 2.73 6.82 -5.00
C ASP A 92 1.30 6.30 -5.26
N SER A 93 0.37 7.18 -5.65
CA SER A 93 -1.01 6.79 -5.95
C SER A 93 -1.08 5.73 -7.05
N GLY A 94 -1.73 4.60 -6.75
CA GLY A 94 -1.78 3.42 -7.63
C GLY A 94 -0.70 2.38 -7.35
N GLY A 95 0.26 2.70 -6.46
CA GLY A 95 1.22 1.74 -5.92
C GLY A 95 0.57 0.71 -4.98
N PRO A 96 1.22 -0.44 -4.77
CA PRO A 96 0.64 -1.53 -3.99
C PRO A 96 0.84 -1.35 -2.48
N LEU A 97 -0.15 -1.80 -1.71
CA LEU A 97 -0.01 -2.16 -0.29
C LEU A 97 0.15 -3.68 -0.23
N ILE A 98 1.31 -4.15 0.23
CA ILE A 98 1.73 -5.55 0.17
C ILE A 98 1.78 -6.11 1.59
N PHE A 99 1.01 -7.17 1.86
CA PHE A 99 1.08 -7.90 3.12
C PHE A 99 2.31 -8.80 3.13
N ILE A 100 3.05 -8.79 4.24
CA ILE A 100 4.16 -9.72 4.46
C ILE A 100 3.55 -11.02 4.97
N ILE A 101 3.01 -11.84 4.07
CA ILE A 101 2.55 -13.18 4.45
C ILE A 101 3.80 -14.01 4.76
N ILE A 102 4.13 -14.14 6.03
CA ILE A 102 5.11 -15.13 6.49
C ILE A 102 4.40 -16.48 6.42
N LEU A 103 4.59 -17.18 5.31
CA LEU A 103 4.30 -18.61 5.26
C LEU A 103 5.31 -19.30 6.19
N ILE A 104 4.88 -19.66 7.40
CA ILE A 104 5.57 -20.64 8.26
C ILE A 104 5.22 -22.05 7.80
#